data_AF-A0A4Q9V1R5-F1
#
_entry.id   AF-A0A4Q9V1R5-F1
#
_cell.length_a   1.000
_cell.length_b   1.000
_cell.length_c   1.000
_cell.angle_alpha   90.00
_cell.angle_beta   90.00
_cell.angle_gamma   90.00
#
_symmetry.space_group_name_H-M   'P 1'
#
loop_
_entity.id
_entity.type
_entity.pdbx_description
1 polymer ?
#
loop_
_entity_poly.entity_id
_entity_poly.type
_entity_poly.pdbx_seq_one_letter_code
_entity_poly.pdbx_strand_id
1 'polypeptide(L)'
;MTASQALRNATLEIEKHVAGGGWDGPIRLFALVKARAALDLNPALAEELPADVKAESISDPDTLFSVEQEDLPKADSLNELLGQIMWPEEVDGAAISVERIVLPPSAEVNLPEDEVEAQKVLQSHPDRQDVRMVAAVLRSGETWSAIRMKDHDADDMVLSGSELVQGLSEALKMTFE
;
A
#
# COMPACT_ATOMS: atom_id res chain seq x y z
N MET A 1 16.00 7.94 12.29
CA MET A 1 14.90 6.97 12.21
C MET A 1 15.50 5.66 11.76
N THR A 2 14.86 4.51 11.98
CA THR A 2 15.29 3.26 11.32
C THR A 2 14.52 3.06 10.02
N ALA A 3 15.03 2.25 9.09
CA ALA A 3 14.32 1.87 7.88
C ALA A 3 12.88 1.37 8.15
N SER A 4 12.67 0.54 9.18
CA SER A 4 11.32 0.08 9.56
C SER A 4 10.42 1.20 10.07
N GLN A 5 10.96 2.16 10.83
CA GLN A 5 10.19 3.32 11.28
C GLN A 5 9.83 4.25 10.11
N ALA A 6 10.74 4.42 9.15
CA ALA A 6 10.48 5.19 7.94
C ALA A 6 9.40 4.54 7.07
N LEU A 7 9.51 3.23 6.86
CA LEU A 7 8.51 2.44 6.13
C LEU A 7 7.13 2.51 6.79
N ARG A 8 7.08 2.43 8.11
CA ARG A 8 5.85 2.64 8.89
C ARG A 8 5.23 4.00 8.59
N ASN A 9 6.01 5.08 8.66
CA ASN A 9 5.50 6.43 8.45
C ASN A 9 4.99 6.59 7.02
N ALA A 10 5.77 6.19 6.01
CA ALA A 10 5.36 6.23 4.61
C ALA A 10 4.08 5.41 4.36
N THR A 11 3.94 4.25 4.99
CA THR A 11 2.73 3.41 4.86
C THR A 11 1.49 4.11 5.41
N LEU A 12 1.60 4.77 6.56
CA LEU A 12 0.48 5.50 7.18
C LEU A 12 0.15 6.79 6.42
N GLU A 13 1.15 7.47 5.86
CA GLU A 13 0.94 8.63 4.98
C GLU A 13 0.22 8.24 3.69
N ILE A 14 0.64 7.15 3.04
CA ILE A 14 -0.04 6.59 1.87
C ILE A 14 -1.46 6.17 2.22
N GLU A 15 -1.66 5.44 3.33
CA GLU A 15 -2.99 5.04 3.79
C GLU A 15 -3.92 6.25 3.91
N LYS A 16 -3.47 7.30 4.61
CA LYS A 16 -4.24 8.53 4.81
C LYS A 16 -4.51 9.26 3.50
N HIS A 17 -3.51 9.36 2.62
CA HIS A 17 -3.65 9.97 1.29
C HIS A 17 -4.70 9.24 0.45
N VAL A 18 -4.65 7.90 0.44
CA VAL A 18 -5.62 7.09 -0.29
C VAL A 18 -7.01 7.22 0.32
N ALA A 19 -7.12 7.26 1.66
CA ALA A 19 -8.39 7.46 2.34
C ALA A 19 -9.06 8.80 2.01
N GLY A 20 -8.27 9.85 1.77
CA GLY A 20 -8.80 11.14 1.30
C GLY A 20 -9.56 11.07 -0.03
N GLY A 21 -9.36 10.02 -0.84
CA GLY A 21 -10.06 9.77 -2.10
C GLY A 21 -11.44 9.09 -1.97
N GLY A 22 -11.84 8.68 -0.76
CA GLY A 22 -13.06 7.90 -0.54
C GLY A 22 -12.87 6.41 -0.83
N TRP A 23 -13.96 5.63 -0.73
CA TRP A 23 -13.99 4.18 -0.98
C TRP A 23 -14.30 3.83 -2.43
N ASP A 24 -14.15 2.56 -2.76
CA ASP A 24 -14.42 1.97 -4.06
C ASP A 24 -13.46 2.51 -5.14
N GLY A 25 -12.23 2.81 -4.71
CA GLY A 25 -11.13 3.31 -5.54
C GLY A 25 -10.35 2.21 -6.27
N PRO A 26 -9.56 2.57 -7.30
CA PRO A 26 -8.71 1.61 -8.00
C PRO A 26 -7.55 1.14 -7.10
N ILE A 27 -6.86 0.09 -7.54
CA ILE A 27 -5.55 -0.27 -6.98
C ILE A 27 -4.61 0.92 -7.20
N ARG A 28 -3.85 1.27 -6.16
CA ARG A 28 -2.83 2.33 -6.23
C ARG A 28 -1.48 1.76 -5.84
N LEU A 29 -0.47 2.02 -6.66
CA LEU A 29 0.90 1.54 -6.47
C LEU A 29 1.84 2.73 -6.29
N PHE A 30 2.82 2.60 -5.42
CA PHE A 30 3.75 3.66 -5.08
C PHE A 30 5.18 3.12 -5.11
N ALA A 31 6.08 3.85 -5.75
CA ALA A 31 7.51 3.68 -5.55
C ALA A 31 7.92 4.37 -4.25
N LEU A 32 8.76 3.72 -3.45
CA LEU A 32 9.38 4.31 -2.27
C LEU A 32 10.85 4.56 -2.58
N VAL A 33 11.27 5.82 -2.46
CA VAL A 33 12.65 6.24 -2.70
C VAL A 33 13.18 7.02 -1.51
N LYS A 34 14.45 6.82 -1.15
CA LYS A 34 15.10 7.64 -0.12
C LYS A 34 15.12 9.09 -0.54
N ALA A 35 14.43 9.92 0.23
CA ALA A 35 14.20 11.32 -0.05
C ALA A 35 15.52 12.08 -0.27
N ARG A 36 16.54 11.80 0.56
CA ARG A 36 17.85 12.45 0.43
C ARG A 36 18.54 12.10 -0.89
N ALA A 37 18.58 10.81 -1.24
CA ALA A 37 19.20 10.36 -2.48
C ALA A 37 18.47 10.92 -3.72
N ALA A 38 17.13 10.96 -3.68
CA ALA A 38 16.32 11.55 -4.73
C ALA A 38 16.59 13.05 -4.91
N LEU A 39 16.66 13.82 -3.82
CA LEU A 39 16.97 15.26 -3.85
C LEU A 39 18.41 15.54 -4.31
N ASP A 40 19.36 14.68 -3.96
CA ASP A 40 20.75 14.82 -4.41
C ASP A 40 20.90 14.55 -5.92
N LEU A 41 20.14 13.57 -6.44
CA LEU A 41 20.12 13.24 -7.87
C LEU A 41 19.34 14.27 -8.69
N ASN A 42 18.22 14.74 -8.17
CA ASN A 42 17.36 15.73 -8.81
C ASN A 42 16.95 16.85 -7.83
N PRO A 43 17.77 17.90 -7.70
CA PRO A 43 17.47 19.03 -6.80
C PRO A 43 16.17 19.78 -7.13
N ALA A 44 15.65 19.69 -8.36
CA ALA A 44 14.41 20.33 -8.75
C ALA A 44 13.18 19.73 -8.03
N LEU A 45 13.26 18.49 -7.52
CA LEU A 45 12.20 17.88 -6.72
C LEU A 45 11.87 18.69 -5.46
N ALA A 46 12.79 19.52 -4.97
CA ALA A 46 12.51 20.42 -3.86
C ALA A 46 11.35 21.39 -4.12
N GLU A 47 11.09 21.73 -5.39
CA GLU A 47 9.99 22.61 -5.80
C GLU A 47 8.63 21.88 -5.85
N GLU A 48 8.63 20.54 -5.86
CA GLU A 48 7.42 19.70 -5.90
C GLU A 48 6.96 19.24 -4.51
N LEU A 49 7.74 19.53 -3.47
CA LEU A 49 7.38 19.18 -2.10
C LEU A 49 6.15 19.98 -1.62
N PRO A 50 5.35 19.41 -0.69
CA PRO A 50 4.28 20.16 -0.03
C PRO A 50 4.80 21.48 0.54
N ALA A 51 3.99 22.53 0.50
CA ALA A 51 4.43 23.89 0.85
C ALA A 51 4.91 24.04 2.30
N ASP A 52 4.52 23.14 3.19
CA ASP A 52 4.94 23.07 4.59
C ASP A 52 6.20 22.21 4.82
N VAL A 53 6.68 21.50 3.78
CA VAL A 53 7.88 20.68 3.81
C VAL A 53 9.04 21.44 3.17
N LYS A 54 10.14 21.60 3.90
CA LYS A 54 11.37 22.20 3.38
C LYS A 54 12.39 21.11 3.07
N ALA A 55 12.93 21.08 1.86
CA ALA A 55 13.92 20.08 1.46
C ALA A 55 15.14 20.04 2.41
N GLU A 56 15.56 21.20 2.94
CA GLU A 56 16.69 21.29 3.87
C GLU A 56 16.39 20.67 5.25
N SER A 57 15.11 20.49 5.60
CA SER A 57 14.70 19.82 6.84
C SER A 57 14.74 18.29 6.72
N ILE A 58 14.86 17.75 5.50
CA ILE A 58 14.99 16.32 5.25
C ILE A 58 16.47 15.92 5.41
N SER A 59 16.85 15.71 6.67
CA SER A 59 18.22 15.32 7.05
C SER A 59 18.39 13.83 7.30
N ASP A 60 17.30 13.12 7.56
CA ASP A 60 17.34 11.70 7.90
C ASP A 60 17.44 10.83 6.63
N PRO A 61 18.50 10.03 6.45
CA PRO A 61 18.75 9.27 5.24
C PRO A 61 17.72 8.17 4.98
N ASP A 62 16.97 7.74 6.01
CA ASP A 62 15.93 6.73 5.88
C ASP A 62 14.57 7.32 5.49
N THR A 63 14.40 8.64 5.47
CA THR A 63 13.14 9.28 5.04
C THR A 63 12.79 8.85 3.62
N LEU A 64 11.55 8.42 3.41
CA LEU A 64 11.07 7.94 2.11
C LEU A 64 10.14 8.98 1.48
N PHE A 65 10.31 9.23 0.18
CA PHE A 65 9.23 9.75 -0.65
C PHE A 65 8.40 8.59 -1.20
N SER A 66 7.09 8.77 -1.20
CA SER A 66 6.15 7.90 -1.89
C SER A 66 5.72 8.55 -3.21
N VAL A 67 6.11 7.95 -4.32
CA VAL A 67 5.76 8.42 -5.67
C VAL A 67 4.70 7.51 -6.24
N GLU A 68 3.50 8.02 -6.43
CA GLU A 68 2.41 7.26 -7.02
C GLU A 68 2.69 6.90 -8.47
N GLN A 69 2.39 5.66 -8.85
CA GLN A 69 2.52 5.16 -10.21
C GLN A 69 1.17 5.31 -10.92
N GLU A 70 1.14 6.18 -11.93
CA GLU A 70 0.00 6.37 -12.81
C GLU A 70 -0.01 5.31 -13.94
N ASP A 71 -1.14 5.19 -14.65
CA ASP A 71 -1.29 4.33 -15.84
C ASP A 71 -0.86 2.87 -15.66
N LEU A 72 -1.24 2.28 -14.52
CA LEU A 72 -0.95 0.88 -14.22
C LEU A 72 -1.42 -0.06 -15.35
N PRO A 73 -0.64 -1.11 -15.67
CA PRO A 73 -0.99 -2.04 -16.72
C PRO A 73 -2.33 -2.72 -16.43
N LYS A 74 -3.09 -3.00 -17.50
CA LYS A 74 -4.33 -3.75 -17.37
C LYS A 74 -4.02 -5.19 -16.96
N ALA A 75 -4.80 -5.70 -16.02
CA ALA A 75 -4.69 -7.07 -15.53
C ALA A 75 -6.05 -7.53 -15.01
N ASP A 76 -6.32 -8.83 -15.12
CA ASP A 76 -7.55 -9.45 -14.62
C ASP A 76 -7.44 -9.78 -13.12
N SER A 77 -6.22 -9.79 -12.58
CA SER A 77 -5.95 -10.06 -11.17
C SER A 77 -4.81 -9.20 -10.62
N LEU A 78 -4.75 -9.10 -9.29
CA LEU A 78 -3.64 -8.44 -8.59
C LEU A 78 -2.28 -9.11 -8.87
N ASN A 79 -2.25 -10.44 -8.94
CA ASN A 79 -1.00 -11.17 -9.19
C ASN A 79 -0.48 -10.91 -10.61
N GLU A 80 -1.37 -10.87 -11.60
CA GLU A 80 -1.02 -10.51 -12.97
C GLU A 80 -0.58 -9.05 -13.08
N LEU A 81 -1.21 -8.13 -12.33
CA LEU A 81 -0.79 -6.74 -12.26
C LEU A 81 0.64 -6.63 -11.74
N LEU A 82 0.91 -7.23 -10.57
CA LEU A 82 2.22 -7.17 -9.92
C LEU A 82 3.30 -7.87 -10.76
N GLY A 83 2.97 -8.98 -11.44
CA GLY A 83 3.89 -9.68 -12.33
C GLY A 83 4.33 -8.87 -13.57
N GLN A 84 3.69 -7.74 -13.86
CA GLN A 84 4.07 -6.82 -14.93
C GLN A 84 4.90 -5.62 -14.44
N ILE A 85 5.07 -5.47 -13.13
CA ILE A 85 5.80 -4.34 -12.54
C ILE A 85 7.29 -4.66 -12.51
N MET A 86 8.10 -3.68 -12.92
CA MET A 86 9.55 -3.73 -12.80
C MET A 86 10.05 -2.40 -12.22
N TRP A 87 10.94 -2.49 -11.23
CA TRP A 87 11.47 -1.31 -10.54
C TRP A 87 12.91 -1.02 -10.94
N PRO A 88 13.24 0.25 -11.28
CA PRO A 88 14.63 0.71 -11.40
C PRO A 88 15.45 0.48 -10.12
N GLU A 89 16.78 0.54 -10.23
CA GLU A 89 17.69 0.35 -9.09
C GLU A 89 17.54 1.46 -8.03
N GLU A 90 17.11 2.66 -8.46
CA GLU A 90 16.89 3.82 -7.61
C GLU A 90 15.67 3.70 -6.70
N VAL A 91 14.78 2.73 -6.96
CA VAL A 91 13.60 2.48 -6.14
C VAL A 91 13.97 1.58 -4.96
N ASP A 92 14.01 2.15 -3.75
CA ASP A 92 14.37 1.44 -2.51
C ASP A 92 13.28 0.47 -2.02
N GLY A 93 12.03 0.70 -2.41
CA GLY A 93 10.89 -0.12 -2.00
C GLY A 93 9.62 0.23 -2.76
N ALA A 94 8.52 -0.45 -2.42
CA ALA A 94 7.23 -0.20 -3.04
C ALA A 94 6.12 -0.29 -1.98
N ALA A 95 4.99 0.36 -2.26
CA ALA A 95 3.76 0.19 -1.50
C ALA A 95 2.57 0.03 -2.43
N ILE A 96 1.56 -0.72 -2.01
CA ILE A 96 0.32 -0.93 -2.75
C ILE A 96 -0.88 -0.76 -1.84
N SER A 97 -1.90 -0.06 -2.32
CA SER A 97 -3.21 0.05 -1.69
C SER A 97 -4.26 -0.70 -2.49
N VAL A 98 -5.01 -1.58 -1.83
CA VAL A 98 -6.11 -2.34 -2.42
C VAL A 98 -7.32 -2.34 -1.49
N GLU A 99 -8.51 -2.41 -2.07
CA GLU A 99 -9.75 -2.65 -1.34
C GLU A 99 -10.23 -4.10 -1.57
N ARG A 100 -10.70 -4.73 -0.50
CA ARG A 100 -11.19 -6.12 -0.51
C ARG A 100 -12.40 -6.25 0.39
N ILE A 101 -13.25 -7.22 0.05
CA ILE A 101 -14.28 -7.73 0.95
C ILE A 101 -13.67 -8.92 1.70
N VAL A 102 -13.73 -8.90 3.02
CA VAL A 102 -13.35 -10.03 3.88
C VAL A 102 -14.54 -10.51 4.69
N LEU A 103 -14.51 -11.79 5.07
CA LEU A 103 -15.49 -12.38 5.98
C LEU A 103 -14.81 -12.82 7.27
N PRO A 104 -15.51 -12.77 8.41
CA PRO A 104 -15.04 -13.45 9.60
C PRO A 104 -14.98 -14.97 9.35
N PRO A 105 -14.04 -15.71 9.96
CA PRO A 105 -13.91 -17.15 9.75
C PRO A 105 -15.20 -17.96 9.97
N SER A 106 -16.08 -17.51 10.88
CA SER A 106 -17.37 -18.16 11.13
C SER A 106 -18.36 -18.06 9.96
N ALA A 107 -18.22 -17.03 9.11
CA ALA A 107 -19.07 -16.81 7.94
C ALA A 107 -18.55 -17.52 6.69
N GLU A 108 -17.24 -17.80 6.61
CA GLU A 108 -16.62 -18.50 5.48
C GLU A 108 -17.12 -19.94 5.31
N VAL A 109 -17.55 -20.59 6.40
CA VAL A 109 -17.98 -22.00 6.42
C VAL A 109 -19.16 -22.28 5.49
N ASN A 110 -19.95 -21.26 5.15
CA ASN A 110 -21.14 -21.39 4.29
C ASN A 110 -20.92 -20.89 2.86
N LEU A 111 -19.69 -20.55 2.47
CA LEU A 111 -19.41 -20.12 1.10
C LEU A 111 -19.52 -21.30 0.12
N PRO A 112 -20.12 -21.10 -1.06
CA PRO A 112 -20.06 -22.06 -2.16
C PRO A 112 -18.62 -22.39 -2.57
N GLU A 113 -18.38 -23.62 -3.05
CA GLU A 113 -17.08 -24.01 -3.63
C GLU A 113 -16.84 -23.38 -5.02
N ASP A 114 -17.91 -23.08 -5.76
CA ASP A 114 -17.83 -22.41 -7.04
C ASP A 114 -17.46 -20.93 -6.83
N GLU A 115 -16.35 -20.49 -7.43
CA GLU A 115 -15.80 -19.14 -7.22
C GLU A 115 -16.76 -18.02 -7.64
N VAL A 116 -17.53 -18.23 -8.72
CA VAL A 116 -18.45 -17.22 -9.23
C VAL A 116 -19.66 -17.08 -8.31
N GLU A 117 -20.21 -18.19 -7.83
CA GLU A 117 -21.28 -18.18 -6.83
C GLU A 117 -20.79 -17.67 -5.46
N ALA A 118 -19.58 -18.03 -5.05
CA ALA A 118 -18.95 -17.52 -3.82
C ALA A 118 -18.81 -15.99 -3.85
N GLN A 119 -18.37 -15.43 -4.98
CA GLN A 119 -18.24 -13.98 -5.13
C GLN A 119 -19.61 -13.27 -5.03
N LYS A 120 -20.67 -13.84 -5.59
CA LYS A 120 -22.04 -13.28 -5.47
C LYS A 120 -22.53 -13.32 -4.03
N VAL A 121 -22.33 -14.44 -3.32
CA VAL A 121 -22.71 -14.59 -1.91
C VAL A 121 -21.94 -13.58 -1.07
N LEU A 122 -20.62 -13.46 -1.28
CA LEU A 122 -19.74 -12.53 -0.56
C LEU A 122 -20.21 -11.08 -0.68
N GLN A 123 -20.60 -10.62 -1.87
CA GLN A 123 -21.07 -9.24 -2.08
C GLN A 123 -22.35 -8.90 -1.32
N SER A 124 -23.20 -9.90 -1.04
CA SER A 124 -24.48 -9.72 -0.34
C SER A 124 -24.44 -10.18 1.12
N HIS A 125 -23.30 -10.67 1.60
CA HIS A 125 -23.20 -11.27 2.92
C HIS A 125 -23.35 -10.21 4.03
N PRO A 126 -24.19 -10.44 5.06
CA PRO A 126 -24.43 -9.45 6.11
C PRO A 126 -23.19 -9.15 6.95
N ASP A 127 -22.35 -10.17 7.20
CA ASP A 127 -21.12 -10.03 7.99
C ASP A 127 -19.90 -9.63 7.14
N ARG A 128 -20.10 -9.21 5.88
CA ARG A 128 -19.00 -8.78 5.01
C ARG A 128 -18.38 -7.50 5.56
N GLN A 129 -17.06 -7.42 5.48
CA GLN A 129 -16.32 -6.21 5.84
C GLN A 129 -15.56 -5.71 4.62
N ASP A 130 -15.83 -4.48 4.21
CA ASP A 130 -15.00 -3.78 3.24
C ASP A 130 -13.76 -3.23 3.96
N VAL A 131 -12.59 -3.66 3.52
CA VAL A 131 -11.30 -3.25 4.09
C VAL A 131 -10.41 -2.65 3.01
N ARG A 132 -9.74 -1.56 3.35
CA ARG A 132 -8.61 -1.04 2.58
C ARG A 132 -7.33 -1.48 3.26
N MET A 133 -6.45 -2.08 2.49
CA MET A 133 -5.15 -2.54 2.95
C MET A 133 -4.06 -1.78 2.19
N VAL A 134 -3.09 -1.26 2.92
CA VAL A 134 -1.82 -0.78 2.36
C VAL A 134 -0.73 -1.74 2.82
N ALA A 135 0.03 -2.30 1.89
CA ALA A 135 1.24 -3.05 2.19
C ALA A 135 2.43 -2.32 1.59
N ALA A 136 3.53 -2.25 2.32
CA ALA A 136 4.77 -1.64 1.89
C ALA A 136 5.95 -2.55 2.21
N VAL A 137 6.93 -2.58 1.30
CA VAL A 137 8.15 -3.38 1.42
C VAL A 137 9.37 -2.57 0.97
N LEU A 138 10.51 -2.78 1.62
CA LEU A 138 11.81 -2.31 1.14
C LEU A 138 12.60 -3.47 0.52
N ARG A 139 13.51 -3.16 -0.42
CA ARG A 139 14.46 -4.15 -0.98
C ARG A 139 15.33 -4.81 0.09
N SER A 140 15.60 -4.10 1.20
CA SER A 140 16.32 -4.63 2.37
C SER A 140 15.50 -5.65 3.18
N GLY A 141 14.21 -5.79 2.91
CA GLY A 141 13.34 -6.85 3.43
C GLY A 141 12.36 -6.43 4.50
N GLU A 142 12.43 -5.19 4.99
CA GLU A 142 11.43 -4.65 5.92
C GLU A 142 10.05 -4.59 5.27
N THR A 143 9.04 -4.88 6.07
CA THR A 143 7.62 -4.80 5.67
C THR A 143 6.84 -3.99 6.68
N TRP A 144 5.83 -3.27 6.20
CA TRP A 144 4.82 -2.65 7.04
C TRP A 144 3.46 -2.66 6.34
N SER A 145 2.40 -2.65 7.11
CA SER A 145 1.05 -2.67 6.57
C SER A 145 0.09 -1.84 7.42
N ALA A 146 -0.95 -1.33 6.79
CA ALA A 146 -2.06 -0.65 7.43
C ALA A 146 -3.40 -1.19 6.90
N ILE A 147 -4.39 -1.32 7.79
CA ILE A 147 -5.74 -1.78 7.46
C ILE A 147 -6.75 -0.78 8.03
N ARG A 148 -7.63 -0.28 7.15
CA ARG A 148 -8.80 0.52 7.49
C ARG A 148 -10.05 -0.28 7.18
N MET A 149 -11.02 -0.26 8.09
CA MET A 149 -12.34 -0.90 7.91
C MET A 149 -13.38 0.16 7.54
N LYS A 150 -14.23 -0.10 6.55
CA LYS A 150 -15.28 0.85 6.11
C LYS A 150 -16.27 1.21 7.21
N ASP A 151 -16.59 0.25 8.08
CA ASP A 151 -17.47 0.47 9.25
C ASP A 151 -16.79 1.22 10.41
N HIS A 152 -15.46 1.33 10.38
CA HIS A 152 -14.64 2.02 11.39
C HIS A 152 -13.66 2.99 10.69
N ASP A 153 -14.23 3.88 9.89
CA ASP A 153 -13.49 4.78 8.99
C ASP A 153 -13.05 6.07 9.71
N ALA A 154 -12.03 5.95 10.56
CA ALA A 154 -11.35 7.10 11.17
C ALA A 154 -9.84 6.86 11.28
N ASP A 155 -9.06 7.96 11.21
CA ASP A 155 -7.59 7.92 11.22
C ASP A 155 -7.01 7.27 12.48
N ASP A 156 -7.70 7.37 13.62
CA ASP A 156 -7.29 6.76 14.90
C ASP A 156 -7.73 5.30 15.06
N MET A 157 -8.51 4.76 14.11
CA MET A 157 -8.97 3.36 14.08
C MET A 157 -8.20 2.48 13.09
N VAL A 158 -7.18 3.02 12.42
CA VAL A 158 -6.33 2.28 11.47
C VAL A 158 -5.42 1.29 12.20
N LEU A 159 -5.54 0.01 11.86
CA LEU A 159 -4.65 -1.04 12.36
C LEU A 159 -3.35 -1.00 11.56
N SER A 160 -2.18 -1.12 12.21
CA SER A 160 -0.91 -1.17 11.47
C SER A 160 0.15 -2.05 12.15
N GLY A 161 1.02 -2.65 11.34
CA GLY A 161 2.06 -3.58 11.80
C GLY A 161 2.80 -4.25 10.66
N SER A 162 3.90 -4.96 10.95
CA SER A 162 4.79 -5.57 9.95
C SER A 162 4.22 -6.79 9.21
N GLU A 163 3.22 -7.47 9.80
CA GLU A 163 2.77 -8.79 9.34
C GLU A 163 1.24 -8.91 9.22
N LEU A 164 0.52 -7.80 9.07
CA LEU A 164 -0.95 -7.84 9.03
C LEU A 164 -1.53 -8.40 7.73
N VAL A 165 -0.84 -8.24 6.59
CA VAL A 165 -1.30 -8.69 5.27
C VAL A 165 -0.17 -9.40 4.51
N GLN A 166 0.35 -10.49 5.10
CA GLN A 166 1.55 -11.20 4.62
C GLN A 166 1.50 -11.53 3.12
N GLY A 167 0.40 -12.10 2.63
CA GLY A 167 0.27 -12.45 1.21
C GLY A 167 0.40 -11.26 0.25
N LEU A 168 -0.07 -10.07 0.66
CA LEU A 168 0.07 -8.86 -0.15
C LEU A 168 1.51 -8.33 -0.11
N SER A 169 2.14 -8.34 1.06
CA SER A 169 3.55 -7.95 1.22
C SER A 169 4.49 -8.87 0.44
N GLU A 170 4.27 -10.19 0.47
CA GLU A 170 5.05 -11.17 -0.28
C GLU A 170 4.90 -10.99 -1.80
N ALA A 171 3.66 -10.83 -2.29
CA ALA A 171 3.40 -10.58 -3.70
C ALA A 171 4.06 -9.28 -4.17
N LEU A 172 4.04 -8.22 -3.36
CA LEU A 172 4.72 -6.96 -3.67
C LEU A 172 6.25 -7.13 -3.68
N LYS A 173 6.80 -7.90 -2.75
CA LYS A 173 8.24 -8.17 -2.68
C LYS A 173 8.75 -8.90 -3.93
N MET A 174 7.95 -9.78 -4.51
CA MET A 174 8.29 -10.48 -5.77
C MET A 174 8.51 -9.54 -6.96
N THR A 175 8.02 -8.30 -6.91
CA THR A 175 8.26 -7.30 -7.98
C THR A 175 9.70 -6.78 -8.04
N PHE A 176 10.54 -7.18 -7.07
CA PHE A 176 11.96 -6.84 -7.01
C PHE A 176 12.90 -7.99 -7.41
N GLU A 177 12.35 -9.16 -7.78
CA GLU A 177 13.07 -10.34 -8.26
C GLU A 177 13.10 -10.41 -9.79
#